data_AF-A0A973GG41-F1
#
_entry.id   AF-A0A973GG41-F1
#
_cell.length_a   1.000
_cell.length_b   1.000
_cell.length_c   1.000
_cell.angle_alpha   90.00
_cell.angle_beta   90.00
_cell.angle_gamma   90.00
#
_symmetry.space_group_name_H-M   'P 1'
#
loop_
_entity.id
_entity.type
_entity.pdbx_description
1 polymer ?
#
loop_
_entity_poly.entity_id
_entity_poly.type
_entity_poly.pdbx_seq_one_letter_code
_entity_poly.pdbx_strand_id
1 'polypeptide(L)'
;MTNEQQKDFFNIWGVVIQISNYLLGKINEYEMIQTDNAVKEKFPLISDVYMYSIILDMAKVVGVTRSDKHGFLRLERISNKEITRRIHDWENKYVDIIKKIKVNRNKIIGHVDMQEGRSFMDMGFSEAETERRKNDFEEYFKHFGQDSIPEDLLSAIEKMRASSPDNERYSHSDFKEDIPQIKRAIHEMQEITNRANLIRYNELQGSVSSLE
;
A
#
# COMPACT_ATOMS: atom_id res chain seq x y z
N MET A 1 -4.41 12.21 -25.26
CA MET A 1 -4.72 11.26 -24.17
C MET A 1 -6.20 10.89 -24.28
N THR A 2 -6.55 9.61 -24.22
CA THR A 2 -7.95 9.13 -24.29
C THR A 2 -8.70 9.44 -23.00
N ASN A 3 -10.04 9.39 -23.02
CA ASN A 3 -10.88 9.55 -21.81
C ASN A 3 -10.55 8.49 -20.74
N GLU A 4 -10.20 7.28 -21.17
CA GLU A 4 -9.78 6.19 -20.28
C GLU A 4 -8.47 6.52 -19.56
N GLN A 5 -7.47 7.03 -20.28
CA GLN A 5 -6.20 7.47 -19.70
C GLN A 5 -6.37 8.64 -18.72
N GLN A 6 -7.35 9.53 -18.95
CA GLN A 6 -7.69 10.60 -18.00
C GLN A 6 -8.28 10.06 -16.70
N LYS A 7 -9.23 9.12 -16.80
CA LYS A 7 -9.80 8.45 -15.63
C LYS A 7 -8.73 7.72 -14.83
N ASP A 8 -7.85 6.98 -15.51
CA ASP A 8 -6.74 6.28 -14.89
C ASP A 8 -5.80 7.24 -14.14
N PHE A 9 -5.48 8.38 -14.73
CA PHE A 9 -4.66 9.41 -14.10
C PHE A 9 -5.26 9.89 -12.77
N PHE A 10 -6.55 10.28 -12.77
CA PHE A 10 -7.19 10.79 -11.55
C PHE A 10 -7.35 9.71 -10.48
N ASN A 11 -7.58 8.46 -10.88
CA ASN A 11 -7.58 7.32 -9.96
C ASN A 11 -6.21 7.12 -9.30
N ILE A 12 -5.13 7.17 -10.08
CA ILE A 12 -3.75 7.05 -9.54
C ILE A 12 -3.46 8.23 -8.61
N TRP A 13 -3.80 9.46 -9.02
CA TRP A 13 -3.60 10.65 -8.19
C TRP A 13 -4.33 10.52 -6.84
N GLY A 14 -5.60 10.12 -6.86
CA GLY A 14 -6.39 9.90 -5.64
C GLY A 14 -5.79 8.83 -4.73
N VAL A 15 -5.41 7.67 -5.31
CA VAL A 15 -4.76 6.57 -4.58
C VAL A 15 -3.46 7.03 -3.92
N VAL A 16 -2.57 7.68 -4.67
CA VAL A 16 -1.27 8.12 -4.16
C VAL A 16 -1.46 9.14 -3.04
N ILE A 17 -2.31 10.16 -3.21
CA ILE A 17 -2.49 11.20 -2.19
C ILE A 17 -3.17 10.64 -0.93
N GLN A 18 -4.28 9.91 -1.10
CA GLN A 18 -5.07 9.41 0.03
C GLN A 18 -4.29 8.36 0.85
N ILE A 19 -3.76 7.33 0.19
CA ILE A 19 -3.07 6.25 0.90
C ILE A 19 -1.73 6.74 1.47
N SER A 20 -1.02 7.66 0.79
CA SER A 20 0.19 8.27 1.36
C SER A 20 -0.08 9.02 2.67
N ASN A 21 -1.19 9.74 2.77
CA ASN A 21 -1.55 10.43 4.02
C ASN A 21 -1.86 9.44 5.15
N TYR A 22 -2.61 8.37 4.85
CA TYR A 22 -2.85 7.30 5.83
C TYR A 22 -1.56 6.58 6.24
N LEU A 23 -0.66 6.33 5.29
CA LEU A 23 0.65 5.74 5.54
C LEU A 23 1.48 6.57 6.52
N LEU A 24 1.55 7.89 6.32
CA LEU A 24 2.25 8.78 7.23
C LEU A 24 1.65 8.75 8.64
N GLY A 25 0.32 8.72 8.75
CA GLY A 25 -0.38 8.53 10.02
C GLY A 25 0.02 7.23 10.71
N LYS A 26 -0.02 6.09 9.99
CA LYS A 26 0.38 4.77 10.51
C LYS A 26 1.84 4.73 10.94
N ILE A 27 2.74 5.38 10.20
CA ILE A 27 4.16 5.43 10.56
C ILE A 27 4.35 6.22 11.87
N ASN A 28 3.66 7.35 12.03
CA ASN A 28 3.74 8.13 13.28
C ASN A 28 3.17 7.33 14.46
N GLU A 29 2.03 6.66 14.28
CA GLU A 29 1.44 5.77 15.29
C GLU A 29 2.40 4.62 15.66
N TYR A 30 3.03 4.00 14.67
CA TYR A 30 4.06 2.97 14.90
C TYR A 30 5.21 3.51 15.74
N GLU A 31 5.76 4.69 15.41
CA GLU A 31 6.84 5.32 16.17
C GLU A 31 6.43 5.61 17.63
N MET A 32 5.19 6.07 17.86
CA MET A 32 4.66 6.29 19.21
C MET A 32 4.55 4.98 19.99
N ILE A 33 3.96 3.95 19.38
CA ILE A 33 3.83 2.60 19.94
C ILE A 33 5.20 2.03 20.32
N GLN A 34 6.25 2.33 19.54
CA GLN A 34 7.59 1.84 19.87
C GLN A 34 8.08 2.33 21.24
N THR A 35 7.57 3.45 21.72
CA THR A 35 7.95 4.08 22.99
C THR A 35 6.94 3.86 24.14
N ASP A 36 5.75 3.34 23.83
CA ASP A 36 4.69 3.11 24.83
C ASP A 36 4.68 1.66 25.33
N ASN A 37 5.34 1.43 26.46
CA ASN A 37 5.43 0.10 27.06
C ASN A 37 4.08 -0.43 27.54
N ALA A 38 3.16 0.43 27.99
CA ALA A 38 1.86 -0.01 28.48
C ALA A 38 0.99 -0.55 27.33
N VAL A 39 1.06 0.09 26.16
CA VAL A 39 0.40 -0.39 24.94
C VAL A 39 1.02 -1.70 24.46
N LYS A 40 2.35 -1.82 24.49
CA LYS A 40 3.04 -3.07 24.12
C LYS A 40 2.73 -4.23 25.08
N GLU A 41 2.61 -3.97 26.37
CA GLU A 41 2.21 -4.99 27.35
C GLU A 41 0.77 -5.46 27.12
N LYS A 42 -0.14 -4.53 26.82
CA LYS A 42 -1.55 -4.83 26.55
C LYS A 42 -1.76 -5.51 25.19
N PHE A 43 -0.97 -5.12 24.19
CA PHE A 43 -1.05 -5.61 22.82
C PHE A 43 0.35 -5.99 22.31
N PRO A 44 0.88 -7.17 22.68
CA PRO A 44 2.27 -7.55 22.39
C PRO A 44 2.66 -7.55 20.91
N LEU A 45 1.69 -7.75 20.01
CA LEU A 45 1.92 -7.84 18.56
C LEU A 45 1.67 -6.53 17.82
N ILE A 46 1.23 -5.47 18.50
CA ILE A 46 0.77 -4.24 17.83
C ILE A 46 1.84 -3.62 16.90
N SER A 47 3.12 -3.78 17.25
CA SER A 47 4.23 -3.31 16.43
C SER A 47 4.28 -4.04 15.08
N ASP A 48 4.10 -5.37 15.09
CA ASP A 48 4.07 -6.20 13.88
C ASP A 48 2.91 -5.80 12.97
N VAL A 49 1.72 -5.56 13.55
CA VAL A 49 0.52 -5.13 12.83
C VAL A 49 0.79 -3.88 12.01
N TYR A 50 1.33 -2.85 12.67
CA TYR A 50 1.60 -1.58 12.02
C TYR A 50 2.68 -1.72 10.96
N MET A 51 3.77 -2.43 11.26
CA MET A 51 4.83 -2.70 10.29
C MET A 51 4.28 -3.38 9.04
N TYR A 52 3.50 -4.45 9.19
CA TYR A 52 2.89 -5.16 8.07
C TYR A 52 1.88 -4.30 7.31
N SER A 53 1.03 -3.56 8.01
CA SER A 53 0.05 -2.65 7.40
C SER A 53 0.74 -1.59 6.55
N ILE A 54 1.82 -0.98 7.06
CA ILE A 54 2.62 0.01 6.34
C ILE A 54 3.28 -0.63 5.11
N ILE A 55 3.85 -1.83 5.23
CA ILE A 55 4.48 -2.53 4.10
C ILE A 55 3.45 -2.80 2.98
N LEU A 56 2.25 -3.28 3.34
CA LEU A 56 1.20 -3.59 2.37
C LEU A 56 0.68 -2.33 1.66
N ASP A 57 0.39 -1.27 2.42
CA ASP A 57 -0.09 -0.01 1.86
C ASP A 57 0.98 0.67 1.01
N MET A 58 2.26 0.63 1.42
CA MET A 58 3.38 1.16 0.64
C MET A 58 3.54 0.40 -0.68
N ALA A 59 3.44 -0.93 -0.66
CA ALA A 59 3.48 -1.75 -1.87
C ALA A 59 2.37 -1.37 -2.86
N LYS A 60 1.15 -1.12 -2.36
CA LYS A 60 -0.01 -0.68 -3.15
C LYS A 60 0.20 0.71 -3.76
N VAL A 61 0.67 1.67 -2.96
CA VAL A 61 0.91 3.06 -3.42
C VAL A 61 2.02 3.10 -4.46
N VAL A 62 3.12 2.39 -4.24
CA VAL A 62 4.21 2.34 -5.22
C VAL A 62 3.76 1.63 -6.50
N GLY A 63 3.00 0.54 -6.37
CA GLY A 63 2.61 -0.30 -7.50
C GLY A 63 3.70 -1.31 -7.88
N VAL A 64 4.27 -2.00 -6.88
CA VAL A 64 5.41 -2.92 -7.06
C VAL A 64 5.06 -4.22 -7.78
N THR A 65 3.77 -4.47 -8.04
CA THR A 65 3.26 -5.62 -8.79
C THR A 65 2.53 -5.21 -10.06
N ARG A 66 2.48 -6.11 -11.05
CA ARG A 66 1.77 -5.86 -12.32
C ARG A 66 0.25 -5.73 -12.15
N SER A 67 -0.30 -6.22 -11.05
CA SER A 67 -1.72 -6.13 -10.70
C SER A 67 -2.11 -4.78 -10.07
N ASP A 68 -1.15 -3.99 -9.59
CA ASP A 68 -1.41 -2.69 -8.95
C ASP A 68 -1.65 -1.62 -10.02
N LYS A 69 -2.81 -1.70 -10.69
CA LYS A 69 -3.16 -0.86 -11.84
C LYS A 69 -3.20 0.65 -11.53
N HIS A 70 -3.27 1.02 -10.26
CA HIS A 70 -3.42 2.41 -9.81
C HIS A 70 -2.25 2.91 -8.93
N GLY A 71 -1.10 2.22 -8.94
CA GLY A 71 0.09 2.65 -8.21
C GLY A 71 0.86 3.77 -8.89
N PHE A 72 1.73 4.44 -8.14
CA PHE A 72 2.57 5.57 -8.54
C PHE A 72 3.38 5.30 -9.82
N LEU A 73 4.03 4.13 -9.92
CA LEU A 73 4.82 3.76 -11.09
C LEU A 73 3.98 3.69 -12.38
N ARG A 74 2.66 3.58 -12.30
CA ARG A 74 1.79 3.62 -13.48
C ARG A 74 1.76 5.00 -14.14
N LEU A 75 2.05 6.07 -13.39
CA LEU A 75 2.10 7.44 -13.93
C LEU A 75 3.11 7.58 -15.07
N GLU A 76 4.19 6.79 -15.11
CA GLU A 76 5.19 6.82 -16.19
C GLU A 76 4.59 6.57 -17.57
N ARG A 77 3.53 5.78 -17.64
CA ARG A 77 2.93 5.36 -18.92
C ARG A 77 1.90 6.36 -19.45
N ILE A 78 1.43 7.26 -18.60
CA ILE A 78 0.31 8.15 -18.90
C ILE A 78 0.67 9.63 -18.71
N SER A 79 1.86 9.93 -18.16
CA SER A 79 2.33 11.30 -17.94
C SER A 79 3.32 11.74 -19.02
N ASN A 80 3.68 13.01 -19.00
CA ASN A 80 4.67 13.57 -19.92
C ASN A 80 6.11 13.13 -19.58
N LYS A 81 7.07 13.52 -20.45
CA LYS A 81 8.50 13.17 -20.29
C LYS A 81 9.13 13.70 -19.00
N GLU A 82 8.72 14.88 -18.52
CA GLU A 82 9.23 15.47 -17.28
C GLU A 82 8.87 14.58 -16.08
N ILE A 83 7.58 14.25 -15.94
CA ILE A 83 7.09 13.42 -14.84
C ILE A 83 7.67 12.02 -14.92
N THR A 84 7.72 11.42 -16.12
CA THR A 84 8.32 10.09 -16.33
C THR A 84 9.77 10.06 -15.85
N ARG A 85 10.58 11.07 -16.18
CA ARG A 85 11.97 11.16 -15.71
C ARG A 85 12.03 11.24 -14.19
N ARG A 86 11.19 12.07 -13.55
CA ARG A 86 11.16 12.21 -12.09
C ARG A 86 10.78 10.91 -11.38
N ILE A 87 9.88 10.13 -11.96
CA ILE A 87 9.50 8.81 -11.40
C ILE A 87 10.67 7.83 -11.52
N HIS A 88 11.34 7.75 -12.68
CA HIS A 88 12.54 6.92 -12.81
C HIS A 88 13.65 7.34 -11.84
N ASP A 89 13.90 8.66 -11.68
CA ASP A 89 14.89 9.17 -10.72
C ASP A 89 14.50 8.78 -9.28
N TRP A 90 13.21 8.84 -8.94
CA TRP A 90 12.68 8.40 -7.64
C TRP A 90 12.82 6.89 -7.44
N GLU A 91 12.46 6.06 -8.43
CA GLU A 91 12.55 4.60 -8.35
C GLU A 91 14.00 4.16 -8.13
N ASN A 92 14.95 4.75 -8.88
CA ASN A 92 16.37 4.46 -8.73
C ASN A 92 16.89 4.89 -7.36
N LYS A 93 16.47 6.05 -6.85
CA LYS A 93 16.88 6.56 -5.53
C LYS A 93 16.41 5.67 -4.38
N TYR A 94 15.21 5.08 -4.49
CA TYR A 94 14.60 4.26 -3.43
C TYR A 94 14.54 2.77 -3.76
N VAL A 95 15.36 2.30 -4.71
CA VAL A 95 15.32 0.92 -5.23
C VAL A 95 15.43 -0.14 -4.13
N ASP A 96 16.27 0.10 -3.12
CA ASP A 96 16.47 -0.86 -2.03
C ASP A 96 15.26 -0.94 -1.10
N ILE A 97 14.66 0.21 -0.74
CA ILE A 97 13.41 0.25 0.02
C ILE A 97 12.29 -0.44 -0.77
N ILE A 98 12.16 -0.14 -2.06
CA ILE A 98 11.14 -0.76 -2.93
C ILE A 98 11.31 -2.27 -2.98
N LYS A 99 12.55 -2.77 -3.13
CA LYS A 99 12.86 -4.21 -3.09
C LYS A 99 12.48 -4.83 -1.76
N LYS A 100 12.86 -4.21 -0.63
CA LYS A 100 12.52 -4.70 0.73
C LYS A 100 11.01 -4.75 0.92
N ILE A 101 10.27 -3.70 0.52
CA ILE A 101 8.80 -3.64 0.59
C ILE A 101 8.18 -4.74 -0.27
N LYS A 102 8.62 -4.91 -1.51
CA LYS A 102 8.11 -5.94 -2.41
C LYS A 102 8.33 -7.35 -1.88
N VAL A 103 9.55 -7.64 -1.41
CA VAL A 103 9.89 -8.94 -0.82
C VAL A 103 9.03 -9.20 0.41
N ASN A 104 8.93 -8.22 1.33
CA ASN A 104 8.15 -8.38 2.54
C ASN A 104 6.65 -8.45 2.29
N ARG A 105 6.09 -7.69 1.35
CA ARG A 105 4.68 -7.81 0.94
C ARG A 105 4.39 -9.23 0.45
N ASN A 106 5.26 -9.79 -0.39
CA ASN A 106 5.08 -11.16 -0.88
C ASN A 106 5.23 -12.19 0.23
N LYS A 107 6.11 -11.96 1.21
CA LYS A 107 6.22 -12.81 2.40
C LYS A 107 4.98 -12.69 3.28
N ILE A 108 4.52 -11.50 3.62
CA ILE A 108 3.31 -11.25 4.42
C ILE A 108 2.09 -11.88 3.75
N ILE A 109 1.93 -11.75 2.43
CA ILE A 109 0.80 -12.36 1.70
C ILE A 109 0.97 -13.87 1.53
N GLY A 110 2.17 -14.34 1.25
CA GLY A 110 2.47 -15.77 1.15
C GLY A 110 2.50 -16.50 2.50
N HIS A 111 2.59 -15.74 3.59
CA HIS A 111 2.63 -16.21 4.97
C HIS A 111 1.67 -15.36 5.82
N VAL A 112 0.46 -15.10 5.34
CA VAL A 112 -0.60 -14.62 6.24
C VAL A 112 -0.73 -15.72 7.30
N ASP A 113 -0.12 -15.46 8.45
CA ASP A 113 0.07 -16.39 9.56
C ASP A 113 -1.32 -16.80 10.03
N MET A 114 -1.81 -17.97 9.63
CA MET A 114 -3.07 -18.53 10.11
C MET A 114 -2.84 -19.45 11.32
N GLN A 115 -1.83 -19.15 12.14
CA GLN A 115 -1.61 -19.84 13.42
C GLN A 115 -2.50 -19.23 14.49
N GLU A 116 -3.10 -20.08 15.34
CA GLU A 116 -3.90 -19.66 16.49
C GLU A 116 -3.17 -18.59 17.32
N GLY A 117 -3.83 -17.44 17.51
CA GLY A 117 -3.35 -16.35 18.35
C GLY A 117 -2.46 -15.32 17.66
N ARG A 118 -2.21 -15.43 16.34
CA ARG A 118 -1.47 -14.42 15.54
C ARG A 118 -2.03 -14.22 14.12
N SER A 119 -3.30 -14.56 13.88
CA SER A 119 -3.91 -14.23 12.58
C SER A 119 -3.88 -12.72 12.33
N PHE A 120 -3.71 -12.30 11.07
CA PHE A 120 -3.81 -10.88 10.70
C PHE A 120 -5.10 -10.25 11.24
N MET A 121 -6.17 -11.04 11.39
CA MET A 121 -7.44 -10.64 11.98
C MET A 121 -7.52 -10.79 13.52
N ASP A 122 -6.66 -11.60 14.14
CA ASP A 122 -6.55 -11.77 15.60
C ASP A 122 -5.75 -10.64 16.25
N MET A 123 -5.11 -9.80 15.43
CA MET A 123 -4.17 -8.75 15.83
C MET A 123 -4.83 -7.47 16.39
N GLY A 124 -6.12 -7.52 16.76
CA GLY A 124 -6.79 -6.46 17.51
C GLY A 124 -7.16 -5.23 16.67
N PHE A 125 -7.67 -5.43 15.46
CA PHE A 125 -8.26 -4.33 14.69
C PHE A 125 -9.42 -3.67 15.43
N SER A 126 -9.54 -2.35 15.31
CA SER A 126 -10.78 -1.67 15.71
C SER A 126 -11.93 -2.22 14.87
N GLU A 127 -13.14 -2.25 15.43
CA GLU A 127 -14.33 -2.78 14.75
C GLU A 127 -14.51 -2.17 13.35
N ALA A 128 -14.17 -0.88 13.19
CA ALA A 128 -14.23 -0.15 11.93
C ALA A 128 -13.18 -0.57 10.87
N GLU A 129 -12.02 -1.09 11.26
CA GLU A 129 -11.04 -1.65 10.31
C GLU A 129 -11.41 -3.09 9.95
N THR A 130 -11.88 -3.88 10.91
CA THR A 130 -12.43 -5.22 10.67
C THR A 130 -13.57 -5.19 9.66
N GLU A 131 -14.50 -4.24 9.84
CA GLU A 131 -15.64 -4.06 8.94
C GLU A 131 -15.22 -3.59 7.55
N ARG A 132 -14.27 -2.66 7.45
CA ARG A 132 -13.68 -2.25 6.17
C ARG A 132 -13.03 -3.41 5.42
N ARG A 133 -12.28 -4.28 6.11
CA ARG A 133 -11.60 -5.41 5.46
C ARG A 133 -12.57 -6.50 5.02
N LYS A 134 -13.62 -6.77 5.79
CA LYS A 134 -14.70 -7.66 5.35
C LYS A 134 -15.35 -7.13 4.07
N ASN A 135 -15.63 -5.83 4.03
CA ASN A 135 -16.18 -5.19 2.84
C ASN A 135 -15.22 -5.28 1.63
N ASP A 136 -13.92 -5.08 1.83
CA ASP A 136 -12.91 -5.22 0.76
C ASP A 136 -12.90 -6.64 0.16
N PHE A 137 -13.00 -7.69 1.00
CA PHE A 137 -13.05 -9.08 0.53
C PHE A 137 -14.38 -9.42 -0.15
N GLU A 138 -15.51 -9.00 0.42
CA GLU A 138 -16.82 -9.20 -0.20
C GLU A 138 -16.92 -8.49 -1.56
N GLU A 139 -16.36 -7.29 -1.68
CA GLU A 139 -16.32 -6.54 -2.94
C GLU A 139 -15.44 -7.24 -3.98
N TYR A 140 -14.31 -7.80 -3.54
CA TYR A 140 -13.44 -8.64 -4.38
C TYR A 140 -14.19 -9.87 -4.93
N PHE A 141 -14.98 -10.60 -4.12
CA PHE A 141 -15.72 -11.77 -4.59
C PHE A 141 -16.94 -11.42 -5.46
N LYS A 142 -17.62 -10.31 -5.19
CA LYS A 142 -18.68 -9.77 -6.05
C LYS A 142 -18.16 -9.43 -7.45
N HIS A 143 -16.92 -8.99 -7.58
CA HIS A 143 -16.28 -8.73 -8.88
C HIS A 143 -16.03 -10.01 -9.71
N PHE A 144 -16.05 -11.19 -9.08
CA PHE A 144 -15.90 -12.49 -9.75
C PHE A 144 -17.22 -13.28 -9.86
N GLY A 145 -18.36 -12.64 -9.57
CA GLY A 145 -19.69 -13.22 -9.77
C GLY A 145 -20.11 -14.25 -8.70
N GLN A 146 -19.52 -14.18 -7.51
CA GLN A 146 -19.98 -14.95 -6.34
C GLN A 146 -20.63 -14.00 -5.32
N ASP A 147 -21.85 -14.33 -4.90
CA ASP A 147 -22.65 -13.52 -3.98
C ASP A 147 -22.18 -13.63 -2.52
N SER A 148 -21.36 -14.64 -2.22
CA SER A 148 -20.80 -14.90 -0.89
C SER A 148 -19.51 -15.73 -0.99
N ILE A 149 -18.74 -15.77 0.10
CA ILE A 149 -17.54 -16.59 0.22
C ILE A 149 -17.96 -18.07 0.28
N PRO A 150 -17.46 -18.96 -0.61
CA PRO A 150 -17.82 -20.38 -0.60
C PRO A 150 -17.43 -21.09 0.71
N GLU A 151 -18.33 -21.92 1.26
CA GLU A 151 -18.11 -22.70 2.50
C GLU A 151 -16.88 -23.62 2.44
N ASP A 152 -16.57 -24.15 1.26
CA ASP A 152 -15.39 -25.01 1.05
C ASP A 152 -14.08 -24.21 1.16
N LEU A 153 -14.13 -22.91 0.84
CA LEU A 153 -12.99 -22.00 1.02
C LEU A 153 -12.83 -21.64 2.50
N LEU A 154 -13.94 -21.46 3.24
CA LEU A 154 -13.96 -21.33 4.70
C LEU A 154 -13.32 -22.55 5.38
N SER A 155 -13.65 -23.78 4.97
CA SER A 155 -13.05 -24.99 5.55
C SER A 155 -11.62 -25.28 5.08
N ALA A 156 -11.23 -24.83 3.88
CA ALA A 156 -9.85 -24.89 3.41
C ALA A 156 -8.95 -23.88 4.18
N ILE A 157 -9.48 -22.71 4.53
CA ILE A 157 -8.86 -21.74 5.44
C ILE A 157 -8.61 -22.37 6.82
N GLU A 158 -9.55 -23.17 7.33
CA GLU A 158 -9.44 -23.85 8.63
C GLU A 158 -8.35 -24.95 8.70
N LYS A 159 -7.85 -25.47 7.57
CA LYS A 159 -7.03 -26.70 7.53
C LYS A 159 -5.60 -26.53 6.99
N MET A 160 -5.16 -25.33 6.64
CA MET A 160 -3.84 -25.14 6.02
C MET A 160 -2.71 -24.97 7.05
N ARG A 161 -1.78 -25.93 7.11
CA ARG A 161 -0.49 -25.85 7.84
C ARG A 161 0.63 -25.31 6.95
N ALA A 162 1.51 -24.47 7.51
CA ALA A 162 2.70 -23.95 6.84
C ALA A 162 3.98 -24.77 7.14
N SER A 163 4.97 -24.67 6.25
CA SER A 163 6.30 -25.26 6.37
C SER A 163 7.43 -24.21 6.26
N SER A 164 8.37 -24.29 7.22
CA SER A 164 9.70 -23.67 7.39
C SER A 164 9.85 -22.14 7.65
N PRO A 165 10.61 -21.70 8.70
CA PRO A 165 10.74 -20.30 9.14
C PRO A 165 11.97 -19.50 8.62
N ASP A 166 12.85 -20.07 7.80
CA ASP A 166 14.20 -19.50 7.58
C ASP A 166 14.36 -18.59 6.34
N ASN A 167 13.59 -17.50 6.22
CA ASN A 167 13.94 -16.43 5.27
C ASN A 167 13.49 -15.05 5.78
N GLU A 168 14.42 -14.28 6.35
CA GLU A 168 14.23 -13.05 7.14
C GLU A 168 13.17 -12.08 6.58
N ARG A 169 12.08 -11.91 7.34
CA ARG A 169 11.13 -10.79 7.19
C ARG A 169 11.81 -9.51 7.71
N TYR A 170 11.30 -8.33 7.36
CA TYR A 170 11.67 -7.07 7.98
C TYR A 170 11.67 -7.25 9.50
N SER A 171 12.81 -7.05 10.16
CA SER A 171 12.81 -6.91 11.61
C SER A 171 12.30 -5.53 12.00
N HIS A 172 11.81 -5.38 13.23
CA HIS A 172 11.47 -4.05 13.75
C HIS A 172 12.64 -3.07 13.72
N SER A 173 13.87 -3.57 13.91
CA SER A 173 15.06 -2.72 13.87
C SER A 173 15.34 -2.21 12.45
N ASP A 174 15.37 -3.11 11.46
CA ASP A 174 15.56 -2.76 10.06
C ASP A 174 14.47 -1.80 9.59
N PHE A 175 13.22 -2.09 9.95
CA PHE A 175 12.08 -1.27 9.55
C PHE A 175 12.17 0.13 10.16
N LYS A 176 12.56 0.23 11.44
CA LYS A 176 12.76 1.51 12.12
C LYS A 176 13.87 2.34 11.49
N GLU A 177 14.98 1.71 11.09
CA GLU A 177 16.08 2.38 10.39
C GLU A 177 15.65 2.93 9.02
N ASP A 178 14.75 2.23 8.34
CA ASP A 178 14.26 2.60 7.02
C ASP A 178 13.12 3.64 7.04
N ILE A 179 12.45 3.87 8.18
CA ILE A 179 11.34 4.85 8.31
C ILE A 179 11.67 6.25 7.76
N PRO A 180 12.81 6.88 8.08
CA PRO A 180 13.13 8.20 7.55
C PRO A 180 13.20 8.22 6.02
N GLN A 181 13.70 7.14 5.41
CA GLN A 181 13.73 7.00 3.96
C GLN A 181 12.34 6.76 3.38
N ILE A 182 11.52 5.93 4.03
CA ILE A 182 10.13 5.68 3.64
C ILE A 182 9.31 6.99 3.67
N LYS A 183 9.41 7.80 4.73
CA LYS A 183 8.75 9.11 4.83
C LYS A 183 9.18 10.04 3.69
N ARG A 184 10.48 10.14 3.41
CA ARG A 184 11.01 10.94 2.29
C ARG A 184 10.47 10.45 0.95
N ALA A 185 10.46 9.14 0.73
CA ALA A 185 9.95 8.52 -0.49
C ALA A 185 8.46 8.87 -0.69
N ILE A 186 7.64 8.80 0.36
CA ILE A 186 6.22 9.16 0.33
C ILE A 186 6.03 10.64 -0.03
N HIS A 187 6.75 11.55 0.63
CA HIS A 187 6.63 12.98 0.33
C HIS A 187 7.04 13.33 -1.11
N GLU A 188 8.12 12.73 -1.61
CA GLU A 188 8.56 12.92 -2.99
C GLU A 188 7.55 12.34 -4.00
N MET A 189 6.89 11.20 -3.70
CA MET A 189 5.80 10.67 -4.53
C MET A 189 4.61 11.65 -4.58
N GLN A 190 4.22 12.22 -3.44
CA GLN A 190 3.14 13.20 -3.38
C GLN A 190 3.49 14.46 -4.18
N GLU A 191 4.74 14.94 -4.08
CA GLU A 191 5.21 16.10 -4.83
C GLU A 191 5.19 15.87 -6.34
N ILE A 192 5.72 14.74 -6.81
CA ILE A 192 5.72 14.34 -8.23
C ILE A 192 4.27 14.23 -8.73
N THR A 193 3.41 13.60 -7.96
CA THR A 193 1.99 13.38 -8.31
C THR A 193 1.21 14.69 -8.37
N ASN A 194 1.42 15.61 -7.42
CA ASN A 194 0.81 16.94 -7.45
C ASN A 194 1.31 17.78 -8.63
N ARG A 195 2.60 17.68 -8.96
CA ARG A 195 3.16 18.34 -10.15
C ARG A 195 2.52 17.81 -11.43
N ALA A 196 2.36 16.49 -11.54
CA ALA A 196 1.68 15.87 -12.68
C ALA A 196 0.23 16.39 -12.81
N ASN A 197 -0.49 16.50 -11.69
CA ASN A 197 -1.86 17.01 -11.67
C ASN A 197 -1.95 18.48 -12.09
N LEU A 198 -1.01 19.32 -11.64
CA LEU A 198 -0.95 20.73 -12.03
C LEU A 198 -0.71 20.91 -13.53
N ILE A 199 0.25 20.16 -14.09
CA ILE A 199 0.52 20.17 -15.54
C ILE A 199 -0.75 19.78 -16.29
N ARG A 200 -1.41 18.71 -15.85
CA ARG A 200 -2.63 18.22 -16.48
C ARG A 200 -3.78 19.23 -16.43
N TYR A 201 -3.96 19.89 -15.30
CA TYR A 201 -4.96 20.94 -15.14
C TYR A 201 -4.72 22.09 -16.14
N ASN A 202 -3.48 22.55 -16.26
CA ASN A 202 -3.12 23.62 -17.20
C ASN A 202 -3.32 23.22 -18.67
N GLU A 203 -3.00 21.98 -19.04
CA GLU A 203 -3.27 21.46 -20.38
C GLU A 203 -4.76 21.48 -20.71
N LEU A 204 -5.61 21.07 -19.77
CA LEU A 204 -7.06 21.07 -19.94
C LEU A 204 -7.63 22.48 -20.09
N GLN A 205 -7.17 23.44 -19.28
CA GLN A 205 -7.60 24.84 -19.38
C GLN A 205 -7.16 25.47 -20.71
N GLY A 206 -5.90 25.27 -21.11
CA GLY A 206 -5.37 25.80 -22.38
C GLY A 206 -6.07 25.25 -23.62
N SER A 207 -6.57 24.01 -23.59
CA SER A 207 -7.37 23.44 -24.68
C SER A 207 -8.80 23.98 -24.79
N VAL A 208 -9.35 24.54 -23.70
CA VAL A 208 -10.68 25.17 -23.71
C VAL A 208 -10.60 26.59 -24.28
N SER A 209 -9.54 27.34 -23.97
CA SER A 209 -9.33 28.71 -24.48
C SER A 209 -9.00 28.80 -25.98
N SER A 210 -8.65 27.70 -26.64
CA SER A 210 -8.39 27.65 -28.09
C SER A 210 -9.64 27.29 -28.93
N LEU A 211 -10.79 27.11 -28.28
CA LEU A 211 -12.08 26.79 -28.91
C LEU A 211 -13.09 27.95 -28.84
N GLU A 212 -12.67 29.09 -28.28
CA GLU A 212 -13.39 30.38 -28.31
C GLU A 212 -12.79 31.30 -29.38
#